data_AF-A0A386WM35-F1
#
_entry.id   AF-A0A386WM35-F1
#
_cell.length_a   1.000
_cell.length_b   1.000
_cell.length_c   1.000
_cell.angle_alpha   90.00
_cell.angle_beta   90.00
_cell.angle_gamma   90.00
#
_symmetry.space_group_name_H-M   'P 1'
#
loop_
_entity.id
_entity.type
_entity.pdbx_description
1 polymer ?
#
loop_
_entity_poly.entity_id
_entity_poly.type
_entity_poly.pdbx_seq_one_letter_code
_entity_poly.pdbx_strand_id
1 'polypeptide(L)'
;MTVPVGLLRRLVGRYLPSIPTAYGVGQRIQMMEQDIARRRLLDQARGGQQAPVGAGDTSMSRERRVSYDEYLSATALALARRHRPVWSWRLWRRICRCGSELPCRVRHRIPINRGHWPSEGEQ
;
A
#
# COMPACT_ATOMS: atom_id res chain seq x y z
N MET A 1 -42.01 -15.90 28.70
CA MET A 1 -42.04 -15.66 27.24
C MET A 1 -40.68 -16.03 26.65
N THR A 2 -40.38 -17.33 26.56
CA THR A 2 -39.12 -17.83 25.98
C THR A 2 -39.47 -18.49 24.65
N VAL A 3 -39.28 -17.76 23.56
CA VAL A 3 -39.42 -18.32 22.21
C VAL A 3 -38.27 -19.32 22.02
N PRO A 4 -38.52 -20.61 21.71
CA PRO A 4 -37.45 -21.56 21.55
C PRO A 4 -36.66 -21.23 20.28
N VAL A 5 -35.37 -20.99 20.45
CA VAL A 5 -34.35 -20.69 19.43
C VAL A 5 -34.40 -21.66 18.22
N GLY A 6 -35.01 -22.83 18.36
CA GLY A 6 -35.21 -23.81 17.29
C GLY A 6 -36.13 -23.36 16.14
N LEU A 7 -37.10 -22.45 16.38
CA LEU A 7 -38.03 -22.03 15.31
C LEU A 7 -37.39 -21.05 14.31
N LEU A 8 -36.45 -20.23 14.80
CA LEU A 8 -35.67 -19.29 13.97
C LEU A 8 -34.76 -20.03 12.97
N ARG A 9 -34.14 -21.15 13.37
CA ARG A 9 -33.31 -21.96 12.46
C ARG A 9 -34.10 -22.58 11.31
N ARG A 10 -35.38 -22.93 11.52
CA ARG A 10 -36.25 -23.52 10.47
C ARG A 10 -36.75 -22.50 9.45
N LEU A 11 -36.91 -21.24 9.85
CA LEU A 11 -37.36 -20.16 8.96
C LEU A 11 -36.22 -19.66 8.04
N VAL A 12 -34.99 -19.57 8.55
CA VAL A 12 -33.83 -19.12 7.74
C VAL A 12 -33.47 -20.13 6.64
N GLY A 13 -33.64 -21.44 6.89
CA GLY A 13 -33.39 -22.48 5.88
C GLY A 13 -34.38 -22.52 4.71
N ARG A 14 -35.55 -21.87 4.85
CA ARG A 14 -36.59 -21.85 3.79
C ARG A 14 -36.44 -20.66 2.84
N TYR A 15 -35.66 -19.64 3.22
CA TYR A 15 -35.50 -18.40 2.46
C TYR A 15 -34.11 -18.20 1.84
N LEU A 16 -33.11 -19.03 2.17
CA LEU A 16 -31.85 -19.07 1.43
C LEU A 16 -31.81 -20.37 0.61
N PRO A 17 -32.16 -20.33 -0.70
CA PRO A 17 -31.74 -21.41 -1.57
C PRO A 17 -30.21 -21.45 -1.53
N SER A 18 -29.64 -22.62 -1.22
CA SER A 18 -28.22 -22.89 -1.43
C SER A 18 -27.87 -22.43 -2.85
N ILE A 19 -27.02 -21.41 -2.96
CA ILE A 19 -26.55 -20.90 -4.24
C ILE A 19 -25.96 -22.09 -4.99
N PRO A 20 -26.52 -22.47 -6.16
CA PRO A 20 -25.94 -23.55 -6.93
C PRO A 20 -24.50 -23.14 -7.29
N THR A 21 -23.55 -23.94 -6.84
CA THR A 21 -22.15 -23.85 -7.23
C THR A 21 -22.09 -23.78 -8.75
N ALA A 22 -21.68 -22.63 -9.29
CA ALA A 22 -21.31 -22.47 -10.68
C ALA A 22 -20.06 -23.32 -10.97
N TYR A 23 -20.27 -24.63 -11.12
CA TYR A 23 -19.25 -25.60 -11.51
C TYR A 23 -18.74 -25.20 -12.90
N GLY A 24 -17.53 -24.64 -12.95
CA GLY A 24 -16.81 -24.36 -14.19
C GLY A 24 -15.96 -23.08 -14.16
N VAL A 25 -16.47 -21.98 -13.59
CA VAL A 25 -15.71 -20.71 -13.57
C VAL A 25 -14.57 -20.77 -12.55
N GLY A 26 -14.82 -21.32 -11.37
CA GLY A 26 -13.80 -21.48 -10.32
C GLY A 26 -12.63 -22.37 -10.77
N GLN A 27 -12.91 -23.43 -11.54
CA GLN A 27 -11.88 -24.33 -12.07
C GLN A 27 -10.95 -23.62 -13.07
N ARG A 28 -11.47 -22.70 -13.91
CA ARG A 28 -10.63 -21.92 -14.83
C ARG A 28 -9.76 -20.89 -14.11
N ILE A 29 -10.29 -20.25 -13.06
CA ILE A 29 -9.51 -19.31 -12.24
C ILE A 29 -8.38 -20.06 -11.54
N GLN A 30 -8.67 -21.21 -10.93
CA GLN A 30 -7.69 -22.00 -10.21
C GLN A 30 -6.60 -22.58 -11.12
N MET A 31 -6.97 -23.00 -12.34
CA MET A 31 -6.00 -23.46 -13.34
C MET A 31 -5.08 -22.33 -13.82
N MET A 32 -5.62 -21.11 -13.98
CA MET A 32 -4.84 -19.94 -14.37
C MET A 32 -3.88 -19.48 -13.26
N GLU A 33 -4.33 -19.52 -12.00
CA GLU A 33 -3.47 -19.24 -10.85
C GLU A 33 -2.31 -20.25 -10.74
N GLN A 34 -2.57 -21.53 -11.02
CA GLN A 34 -1.53 -22.56 -11.05
C GLN A 34 -0.50 -22.34 -12.17
N ASP A 35 -0.93 -21.93 -13.37
CA ASP A 35 0.01 -21.64 -14.46
C ASP A 35 0.94 -20.45 -14.14
N ILE A 36 0.40 -19.40 -13.52
CA ILE A 36 1.17 -18.23 -13.07
C ILE A 36 2.19 -18.65 -11.99
N ALA A 37 1.77 -19.47 -11.01
CA ALA A 37 2.66 -19.97 -9.97
C ALA A 37 3.81 -20.82 -10.56
N ARG A 38 3.50 -21.69 -11.53
CA ARG A 38 4.50 -22.52 -12.21
C ARG A 38 5.52 -21.68 -12.97
N ARG A 39 5.07 -20.66 -13.73
CA ARG A 39 5.98 -19.76 -14.47
C ARG A 39 6.95 -19.04 -13.54
N ARG A 40 6.48 -18.55 -12.39
CA ARG A 40 7.35 -17.90 -11.38
C ARG A 40 8.44 -18.84 -10.86
N LEU A 41 8.13 -20.10 -10.61
CA LEU A 41 9.12 -21.09 -10.17
C LEU A 41 10.16 -21.37 -11.27
N LEU A 42 9.73 -21.48 -12.52
CA LEU A 42 10.63 -21.67 -13.65
C LEU A 42 11.53 -20.44 -13.87
N ASP A 43 10.99 -19.23 -13.76
CA ASP A 43 11.75 -17.98 -13.86
C ASP A 43 12.77 -17.84 -12.72
N GLN A 44 12.42 -18.26 -11.49
CA GLN A 44 13.35 -18.33 -10.36
C GLN A 44 14.48 -19.35 -10.62
N ALA A 45 14.15 -20.53 -11.14
CA ALA A 45 15.15 -21.55 -11.49
C ALA A 45 16.09 -21.08 -12.62
N ARG A 46 15.58 -20.25 -13.55
CA ARG A 46 16.37 -19.64 -14.63
C ARG A 46 17.21 -18.46 -14.13
N GLY A 47 16.66 -17.64 -13.23
CA GLY A 47 17.31 -16.49 -12.62
C GLY A 47 18.45 -16.87 -11.67
N GLY A 48 18.43 -18.08 -11.09
CA GLY A 48 19.54 -18.63 -10.29
C GLY A 48 20.85 -18.85 -11.08
N GLN A 49 20.81 -18.82 -12.42
CA GLN A 49 22.01 -18.91 -13.28
C GLN A 49 22.57 -17.54 -13.67
N GLN A 50 21.90 -16.43 -13.34
CA GLN A 50 22.38 -15.08 -13.58
C GLN A 50 22.75 -14.41 -12.26
N ALA A 51 23.79 -14.92 -11.60
CA ALA A 51 24.49 -14.17 -10.58
C ALA A 51 25.36 -13.10 -11.27
N PRO A 52 25.27 -11.82 -10.87
CA PRO A 52 26.15 -10.80 -11.44
C PRO A 52 27.55 -10.98 -10.84
N VAL A 53 28.46 -11.51 -11.65
CA VAL A 53 29.90 -11.33 -11.45
C VAL A 53 30.22 -9.92 -11.92
N GLY A 54 30.53 -9.05 -10.97
CA GLY A 54 30.90 -7.67 -11.27
C GLY A 54 30.54 -6.77 -10.11
N ALA A 55 31.32 -6.90 -9.03
CA ALA A 55 31.41 -5.87 -8.01
C ALA A 55 31.88 -4.57 -8.67
N GLY A 56 30.92 -3.79 -9.17
CA GLY A 56 31.11 -2.38 -9.45
C GLY A 56 31.13 -1.66 -8.11
N ASP A 57 32.33 -1.51 -7.58
CA ASP A 57 32.84 -0.29 -6.97
C ASP A 57 31.75 0.49 -6.24
N THR A 58 31.53 0.16 -4.97
CA THR A 58 30.84 1.03 -4.02
C THR A 58 31.75 2.22 -3.70
N SER A 59 32.15 2.93 -4.75
CA SER A 59 32.86 4.19 -4.75
C SER A 59 31.89 5.24 -4.23
N MET A 60 31.95 5.42 -2.91
CA MET A 60 31.48 6.56 -2.15
C MET A 60 29.97 6.85 -2.28
N SER A 61 29.35 7.04 -1.14
CA SER A 61 28.19 7.92 -1.02
C SER A 61 28.55 9.28 -1.59
N ARG A 62 28.49 9.43 -2.92
CA ARG A 62 28.48 10.70 -3.61
C ARG A 62 27.18 11.31 -3.14
N GLU A 63 27.28 12.12 -2.10
CA GLU A 63 26.21 12.92 -1.54
C GLU A 63 25.37 13.39 -2.71
N ARG A 64 24.22 12.73 -2.90
CA ARG A 64 23.36 12.98 -4.05
C ARG A 64 22.72 14.31 -3.73
N ARG A 65 23.41 15.39 -4.09
CA ARG A 65 22.95 16.75 -3.89
C ARG A 65 21.65 16.87 -4.67
N VAL A 66 20.57 17.11 -3.94
CA VAL A 66 19.21 17.24 -4.46
C VAL A 66 19.04 18.68 -4.91
N SER A 67 18.52 18.91 -6.11
CA SER A 67 18.25 20.28 -6.57
C SER A 67 17.18 20.95 -5.69
N TYR A 68 17.14 22.28 -5.67
CA TYR A 68 16.15 22.99 -4.84
C TYR A 68 14.71 22.64 -5.22
N ASP A 69 14.41 22.50 -6.52
CA ASP A 69 13.08 22.13 -7.02
C ASP A 69 12.70 20.69 -6.64
N GLU A 70 13.65 19.75 -6.73
CA GLU A 70 13.44 18.36 -6.31
C GLU A 70 13.19 18.29 -4.79
N TYR A 71 13.91 19.08 -4.00
CA TYR A 71 13.69 19.21 -2.56
C TYR A 71 12.30 19.75 -2.23
N LEU A 72 11.87 20.83 -2.90
CA LEU A 72 10.54 21.40 -2.70
C LEU A 72 9.44 20.40 -3.08
N SER A 73 9.60 19.72 -4.21
CA SER A 73 8.68 18.70 -4.69
C SER A 73 8.57 17.51 -3.72
N ALA A 74 9.70 16.97 -3.26
CA ALA A 74 9.73 15.89 -2.28
C ALA A 74 9.08 16.31 -0.94
N THR A 75 9.35 17.55 -0.51
CA THR A 75 8.76 18.12 0.70
C THR A 75 7.25 18.29 0.58
N ALA A 76 6.77 18.85 -0.53
CA ALA A 76 5.34 19.01 -0.81
C ALA A 76 4.62 17.65 -0.81
N LEU A 77 5.21 16.64 -1.47
CA LEU A 77 4.68 15.27 -1.47
C LEU A 77 4.64 14.66 -0.07
N ALA A 78 5.69 14.85 0.74
CA ALA A 78 5.73 14.37 2.12
C ALA A 78 4.61 14.99 2.97
N LEU A 79 4.40 16.31 2.84
CA LEU A 79 3.32 17.03 3.53
C LEU A 79 1.94 16.56 3.05
N ALA A 80 1.71 16.44 1.74
CA ALA A 80 0.44 15.97 1.19
C ALA A 80 0.07 14.56 1.69
N ARG A 81 1.05 13.64 1.78
CA ARG A 81 0.85 12.28 2.31
C ARG A 81 0.49 12.27 3.79
N ARG A 82 1.07 13.21 4.57
CA ARG A 82 0.84 13.35 6.00
C ARG A 82 -0.47 14.08 6.32
N HIS A 83 -0.85 15.05 5.49
CA HIS A 83 -2.00 15.94 5.72
C HIS A 83 -3.24 15.64 4.87
N ARG A 84 -3.45 14.39 4.45
CA ARG A 84 -4.65 14.03 3.68
C ARG A 84 -5.92 13.93 4.56
N PRO A 85 -7.11 14.29 4.04
CA PRO A 85 -8.39 14.01 4.68
C PRO A 85 -8.61 12.50 4.86
N VAL A 86 -9.07 12.09 6.04
CA VAL A 86 -9.48 10.72 6.37
C VAL A 86 -10.82 10.75 7.11
N TRP A 87 -11.63 9.71 6.93
CA TRP A 87 -12.88 9.55 7.68
C TRP A 87 -12.58 9.04 9.10
N SER A 88 -13.11 9.72 10.11
CA SER A 88 -13.05 9.25 11.50
C SER A 88 -14.41 8.71 11.92
N TRP A 89 -14.50 7.40 12.14
CA TRP A 89 -15.70 6.76 12.68
C TRP A 89 -16.01 7.18 14.12
N ARG A 90 -14.99 7.56 14.90
CA ARG A 90 -15.17 8.02 16.28
C ARG A 90 -15.84 9.40 16.35
N LEU A 91 -15.51 10.29 15.40
CA LEU A 91 -16.00 11.67 15.36
C LEU A 91 -17.09 11.88 14.30
N TRP A 92 -17.41 10.85 13.51
CA TRP A 92 -18.36 10.89 12.39
C TRP A 92 -18.14 12.04 11.40
N ARG A 93 -16.87 12.37 11.12
CA ARG A 93 -16.49 13.47 10.21
C ARG A 93 -15.15 13.22 9.54
N ARG A 94 -14.86 14.00 8.48
CA ARG A 94 -13.51 14.05 7.86
C ARG A 94 -12.57 14.87 8.73
N ILE A 95 -11.45 14.25 9.12
CA ILE A 95 -10.34 14.90 9.84
C ILE A 95 -9.05 14.76 9.05
N CYS A 96 -8.00 15.46 9.44
CA CYS A 96 -6.68 15.25 8.87
C CYS A 96 -6.09 13.93 9.38
N ARG A 97 -5.31 13.22 8.54
CA ARG A 97 -4.60 11.99 8.94
C ARG A 97 -3.67 12.19 10.16
N CYS A 98 -3.21 13.42 10.42
CA CYS A 98 -2.44 13.75 11.62
C CYS A 98 -3.26 13.80 12.92
N GLY A 99 -4.60 13.71 12.84
CA GLY A 99 -5.52 13.77 13.97
C GLY A 99 -6.16 15.14 14.20
N SER A 100 -5.72 16.21 13.52
CA SER A 100 -6.34 17.53 13.64
C SER A 100 -7.61 17.69 12.81
N GLU A 101 -8.37 18.74 13.10
CA GLU A 101 -9.46 19.20 12.23
C GLU A 101 -8.94 19.76 10.90
N LEU A 102 -9.82 19.81 9.91
CA LEU A 102 -9.57 20.41 8.60
C LEU A 102 -10.13 21.85 8.58
N PRO A 103 -9.43 22.83 7.95
CA PRO A 103 -8.12 22.72 7.33
C PRO A 103 -7.01 22.50 8.38
N CYS A 104 -6.11 21.56 8.11
CA CYS A 104 -5.05 21.21 9.06
C CYS A 104 -4.03 22.35 9.17
N ARG A 105 -3.80 22.84 10.38
CA ARG A 105 -2.78 23.86 10.70
C ARG A 105 -1.59 23.31 11.49
N VAL A 106 -1.52 21.99 11.68
CA VAL A 106 -0.45 21.35 12.44
C VAL A 106 0.85 21.45 11.67
N ARG A 107 1.89 21.98 12.32
CA ARG A 107 3.25 22.01 11.77
C ARG A 107 3.94 20.68 12.08
N HIS A 108 4.38 19.97 11.05
CA HIS A 108 5.22 18.79 11.22
C HIS A 108 6.64 19.10 10.82
N ARG A 109 7.60 18.61 11.63
CA ARG A 109 9.01 18.66 11.29
C ARG A 109 9.25 17.73 10.11
N ILE A 110 9.75 18.29 9.01
CA ILE A 110 10.18 17.50 7.86
C ILE A 110 11.54 16.90 8.21
N PRO A 111 11.74 15.57 8.08
CA PRO A 111 12.99 14.92 8.43
C PRO A 111 14.05 15.11 7.34
N ILE A 112 14.39 16.36 7.04
CA ILE A 112 15.47 16.74 6.13
C ILE A 112 16.44 17.63 6.92
N ASN A 113 17.70 17.21 7.04
CA ASN A 113 18.74 17.90 7.80
C ASN A 113 19.61 18.83 6.91
N ARG A 114 20.51 19.62 7.54
CA ARG A 114 21.43 20.56 6.85
C ARG A 114 22.39 19.90 5.84
N GLY A 115 22.57 18.59 5.87
CA GLY A 115 23.40 17.86 4.91
C GLY A 115 22.72 17.58 3.56
N HIS A 116 21.42 17.83 3.44
CA HIS A 116 20.68 17.62 2.19
C HIS A 116 20.53 18.88 1.33
N TRP A 117 21.16 20.00 1.72
CA TRP A 117 21.01 21.27 0.99
C TRP A 117 21.94 21.28 -0.22
N PRO A 118 21.46 21.64 -1.41
CA PRO A 118 22.35 21.93 -2.53
C PRO A 118 23.24 23.11 -2.12
N SER A 119 24.55 22.93 -2.17
CA SER A 119 25.50 24.03 -1.94
C SER A 119 25.26 25.11 -2.98
N GLU A 120 25.22 26.38 -2.55
CA GLU A 120 25.15 27.56 -3.42
C GLU A 120 26.37 27.55 -4.35
N GLY A 121 26.25 26.97 -5.54
CA GLY A 121 27.39 26.78 -6.43
C GLY A 121 27.08 26.50 -7.89
N GLU A 122 25.82 26.22 -8.26
CA GLU A 122 25.41 26.04 -9.67
C GLU A 122 24.03 26.66 -9.87
N GLN A 123 24.03 27.96 -10.19
CA GLN A 123 23.05 28.56 -11.10
C GLN A 123 23.71 28.69 -12.46
#